data_AF-A0A7S3UK44-F1
#
_entry.id   AF-A0A7S3UK44-F1
#
_cell.length_a   1.000
_cell.length_b   1.000
_cell.length_c   1.000
_cell.angle_alpha   90.00
_cell.angle_beta   90.00
_cell.angle_gamma   90.00
#
_symmetry.space_group_name_H-M   'P 1'
#
loop_
_entity.id
_entity.type
_entity.pdbx_description
1 polymer ?
#
loop_
_entity_poly.entity_id
_entity_poly.type
_entity_poly.pdbx_seq_one_letter_code
_entity_poly.pdbx_strand_id
1 'polypeptide(L)'
;FNYSSRDRKEPFKLTLGQGMVIKGWDLGIIGMCPGELRRLTIPSNLGYGSFGSGEKIPGNATLVFDVELIAINGKGVGGSVVEDEEDEDDNDPLFDDDSTEPEHNKNL
;
A
#
# COMPACT_ATOMS: atom_id res chain seq x y z
N PHE A 1 16.97 12.60 -6.84
CA PHE A 1 16.62 11.22 -6.50
C PHE A 1 15.51 11.25 -5.46
N ASN A 2 14.31 10.80 -5.81
CA ASN A 2 13.10 10.90 -4.98
C ASN A 2 12.75 9.50 -4.45
N TYR A 3 12.81 9.29 -3.13
CA TYR A 3 12.41 8.02 -2.51
C TYR A 3 10.93 8.11 -2.13
N SER A 4 10.03 7.75 -3.04
CA SER A 4 8.61 7.62 -2.71
C SER A 4 8.35 6.24 -2.12
N SER A 5 7.55 6.15 -1.06
CA SER A 5 7.16 4.88 -0.43
C SER A 5 6.24 3.99 -1.31
N ARG A 6 5.99 4.38 -2.57
CA ARG A 6 5.17 3.61 -3.50
C ARG A 6 5.84 2.32 -4.00
N ASP A 7 7.12 2.12 -3.70
CA ASP A 7 7.86 0.90 -4.07
C ASP A 7 7.68 -0.28 -3.08
N ARG A 8 7.03 -0.06 -1.93
CA ARG A 8 6.69 -1.14 -0.99
C ARG A 8 5.22 -1.49 -1.14
N LYS A 9 4.93 -2.44 -2.02
CA LYS A 9 3.56 -2.92 -2.35
C LYS A 9 2.77 -3.49 -1.15
N GLU A 10 3.35 -3.57 0.05
CA GLU A 10 2.72 -4.18 1.23
C GLU A 10 2.72 -3.24 2.46
N PRO A 11 1.54 -3.02 3.09
CA PRO A 11 1.45 -2.30 4.35
C PRO A 11 2.20 -3.00 5.49
N PHE A 12 2.88 -2.22 6.32
CA PHE A 12 3.47 -2.74 7.55
C PHE A 12 2.38 -3.06 8.58
N LYS A 13 2.29 -4.34 8.98
CA LYS A 13 1.34 -4.80 9.99
C LYS A 13 1.97 -4.74 11.37
N LEU A 14 1.35 -4.02 12.30
CA LEU A 14 1.75 -3.99 13.69
C LEU A 14 0.55 -4.12 14.62
N THR A 15 0.79 -4.61 15.84
CA THR A 15 -0.19 -4.54 16.92
C THR A 15 0.29 -3.53 17.95
N LEU A 16 -0.49 -2.48 18.17
CA LEU A 16 -0.14 -1.38 19.07
C LEU A 16 -0.21 -1.82 20.54
N GLY A 17 0.68 -1.25 21.36
CA GLY A 17 0.67 -1.42 22.81
C GLY A 17 1.27 -2.73 23.31
N GLN A 18 1.88 -3.51 22.43
CA GLN A 18 2.62 -4.72 22.79
C GLN A 18 4.13 -4.49 22.94
N GLY A 19 4.64 -3.27 22.67
CA GLY A 19 6.08 -2.99 22.71
C GLY A 19 6.87 -3.70 21.62
N MET A 20 6.20 -4.15 20.55
CA MET A 20 6.81 -4.80 19.40
C MET A 20 7.52 -3.82 18.46
N VAL A 21 7.25 -2.52 18.65
CA VAL A 21 7.87 -1.40 17.94
C VAL A 21 8.48 -0.43 18.94
N ILE A 22 9.25 0.54 18.46
CA ILE A 22 9.75 1.61 19.33
C ILE A 22 8.59 2.34 20.02
N LYS A 23 8.77 2.74 21.28
CA LYS A 23 7.70 3.33 22.11
C LYS A 23 7.02 4.53 21.45
N GLY A 24 7.79 5.34 20.70
CA GLY A 24 7.24 6.49 19.98
C GLY A 24 6.23 6.12 18.89
N TRP A 25 6.35 4.93 18.28
CA TRP A 25 5.34 4.42 17.34
C TRP A 25 4.07 3.99 18.08
N ASP A 26 4.24 3.19 19.15
CA ASP A 26 3.12 2.75 20.00
C ASP A 26 2.29 3.94 20.51
N LEU A 27 2.94 5.04 20.89
CA LEU A 27 2.26 6.25 21.36
C LEU A 27 1.74 7.14 20.22
N GLY A 28 2.52 7.31 19.15
CA GLY A 28 2.23 8.29 18.09
C GLY A 28 1.08 7.89 17.16
N ILE A 29 0.81 6.59 17.04
CA ILE A 29 -0.24 6.04 16.18
C ILE A 29 -1.59 5.99 16.92
N ILE A 30 -1.59 6.01 18.27
CA ILE A 30 -2.83 6.02 19.04
C ILE A 30 -3.70 7.20 18.61
N GLY A 31 -4.99 6.91 18.41
CA GLY A 31 -5.99 7.90 18.01
C GLY A 31 -5.91 8.34 16.54
N MET A 32 -5.12 7.67 15.69
CA MET A 32 -5.24 7.84 14.23
C MET A 32 -6.51 7.17 13.70
N CYS A 33 -7.11 7.80 12.70
CA CYS A 33 -8.16 7.17 11.90
C CYS A 33 -7.57 6.50 10.65
N PRO A 34 -8.16 5.41 10.13
CA PRO A 34 -7.82 4.92 8.80
C PRO A 34 -7.87 6.05 7.75
N GLY A 35 -6.93 6.05 6.81
CA GLY A 35 -6.71 7.09 5.79
C GLY A 35 -5.96 8.33 6.30
N GLU A 36 -5.67 8.43 7.60
CA GLU A 36 -4.94 9.58 8.15
C GLU A 36 -3.44 9.50 7.87
N LEU A 37 -2.87 10.62 7.43
CA LEU A 37 -1.43 10.85 7.34
C LEU A 37 -0.95 11.63 8.56
N ARG A 38 0.13 11.18 9.20
CA ARG A 38 0.69 11.84 10.38
C ARG A 38 2.21 11.85 10.36
N ARG A 39 2.80 12.97 10.78
CA ARG A 39 4.25 13.08 11.02
C ARG A 39 4.55 12.83 12.49
N LEU A 40 5.33 11.79 12.79
CA LEU A 40 5.81 11.47 14.13
C LEU A 40 7.24 11.99 14.30
N THR A 41 7.46 12.85 15.29
CA THR A 41 8.80 13.25 15.73
C THR A 41 9.11 12.54 17.04
N ILE A 42 10.04 11.59 17.00
CA ILE A 42 10.32 10.66 18.09
C ILE A 42 11.71 10.97 18.66
N PRO A 43 11.81 11.53 19.88
CA PRO A 43 13.09 11.72 20.55
C PRO A 43 13.73 10.37 20.87
N SER A 44 15.05 10.36 21.03
CA SER A 44 15.84 9.13 21.18
C SER A 44 15.38 8.23 22.33
N ASN A 45 14.94 8.80 23.46
CA ASN A 45 14.41 8.06 24.62
C ASN A 45 13.12 7.27 24.33
N LEU A 46 12.38 7.63 23.28
CA LEU A 46 11.22 6.90 22.76
C LEU A 46 11.53 6.09 21.50
N GLY A 47 12.76 6.20 20.99
CA GLY A 47 13.30 5.47 19.85
C GLY A 47 14.36 4.46 20.27
N TYR A 48 15.59 4.63 19.80
CA TYR A 48 16.71 3.69 20.00
C TYR A 48 17.70 4.11 21.11
N GLY A 49 17.35 5.10 21.91
CA GLY A 49 18.13 5.56 23.06
C GLY A 49 19.53 6.06 22.69
N SER A 50 20.44 5.96 23.66
CA SER A 50 21.84 6.38 23.52
C SER A 50 22.68 5.45 22.66
N PHE A 51 22.23 4.22 22.42
CA PHE A 51 22.99 3.21 21.67
C PHE A 51 22.68 3.23 20.18
N GLY A 52 21.51 3.73 19.77
CA GLY A 52 21.11 3.69 18.37
C GLY A 52 20.76 2.27 17.91
N SER A 53 20.82 2.02 16.61
CA SER A 53 20.50 0.71 16.03
C SER A 53 21.28 0.46 14.75
N GLY A 54 22.12 -0.58 14.79
CA GLY A 54 22.99 -0.97 13.69
C GLY A 54 23.90 0.18 13.26
N GLU A 55 24.21 0.24 11.96
CA GLU A 55 25.06 1.28 11.39
C GLU A 55 24.27 2.53 10.96
N LYS A 56 22.94 2.43 10.86
CA LYS A 56 22.09 3.45 10.23
C LYS A 56 21.53 4.48 11.19
N ILE A 57 21.35 4.10 12.46
CA ILE A 57 20.72 4.98 13.45
C ILE A 57 21.74 5.25 14.55
N PRO A 58 22.31 6.46 14.63
CA PRO A 58 23.26 6.79 15.68
C PRO A 58 22.56 6.90 17.04
N GLY A 59 23.36 6.76 18.09
CA GLY A 59 22.93 7.04 19.45
C GLY A 59 22.39 8.46 19.61
N ASN A 60 21.37 8.62 20.45
CA ASN A 60 20.71 9.90 20.73
C ASN A 60 20.02 10.57 19.53
N ALA A 61 19.83 9.86 18.42
CA ALA A 61 19.11 10.38 17.26
C ALA A 61 17.63 10.67 17.56
N THR A 62 17.14 11.81 17.06
CA THR A 62 15.70 12.07 16.92
C THR A 62 15.25 11.56 15.56
N LEU A 63 14.16 10.82 15.53
CA LEU A 63 13.62 10.21 14.32
C LEU A 63 12.38 10.97 13.85
N VAL A 64 12.22 11.12 12.55
CA VAL A 64 11.02 11.70 11.94
C VAL A 64 10.44 10.70 10.96
N PHE A 65 9.17 10.37 11.13
CA PHE A 65 8.45 9.43 10.27
C PHE A 65 7.18 10.08 9.74
N ASP A 66 6.92 9.92 8.44
CA ASP A 66 5.60 10.15 7.86
C ASP A 66 4.89 8.81 7.75
N VAL A 67 3.75 8.68 8.44
CA VAL A 67 2.97 7.44 8.54
C VAL A 67 1.58 7.63 7.97
N GLU A 68 1.08 6.63 7.28
CA GLU A 68 -0.30 6.54 6.81
C GLU A 68 -0.97 5.33 7.47
N LEU A 69 -2.11 5.53 8.12
CA LEU A 69 -2.86 4.42 8.70
C LEU A 69 -3.82 3.83 7.66
N ILE A 70 -3.48 2.69 7.07
CA ILE A 70 -4.31 2.08 6.01
C ILE A 70 -5.58 1.44 6.59
N ALA A 71 -5.47 0.64 7.64
CA ALA A 71 -6.58 -0.11 8.21
C ALA A 71 -6.36 -0.49 9.68
N ILE A 72 -7.46 -0.67 10.43
CA ILE A 72 -7.46 -1.24 11.77
C ILE A 72 -8.22 -2.58 11.71
N ASN A 73 -7.58 -3.67 12.11
CA ASN A 73 -8.16 -5.03 12.09
C ASN A 73 -8.79 -5.39 10.73
N GLY A 74 -8.16 -4.97 9.62
CA GLY A 74 -8.65 -5.19 8.27
C GLY A 74 -9.78 -4.26 7.82
N LYS A 75 -10.26 -3.35 8.69
CA LYS A 75 -11.23 -2.32 8.35
C LYS A 75 -10.50 -1.00 8.03
N GLY A 76 -10.27 -0.76 6.75
CA GLY A 76 -9.70 0.48 6.22
C GLY A 76 -10.76 1.46 5.74
N VAL A 77 -10.33 2.65 5.32
CA VAL A 77 -11.17 3.51 4.48
C VAL A 77 -11.37 2.76 3.16
N GLY A 78 -12.61 2.67 2.68
CA GLY A 78 -12.98 2.03 1.42
C GLY A 78 -12.45 2.78 0.21
N GLY A 79 -11.12 2.84 0.09
CA GLY A 79 -10.37 3.49 -0.97
C GLY A 79 -9.28 2.55 -1.47
N SER A 80 -9.67 1.32 -1.82
CA SER A 80 -9.08 0.63 -2.97
C SER A 80 -10.01 0.89 -4.14
N VAL A 81 -10.02 2.14 -4.64
CA VAL A 81 -10.29 2.36 -6.06
C VAL A 81 -8.99 1.98 -6.78
N VAL A 82 -8.83 0.67 -6.98
CA VAL A 82 -8.14 0.21 -8.18
C VAL A 82 -9.19 0.37 -9.27
N GLU A 83 -9.18 1.53 -9.93
CA GLU A 83 -9.75 1.65 -11.27
C GLU A 83 -8.78 0.92 -12.19
N ASP A 84 -8.83 -0.40 -12.18
CA ASP A 84 -8.33 -1.21 -13.28
C ASP A 84 -9.46 -1.22 -14.30
N GLU A 85 -9.43 -0.24 -15.21
CA GLU A 85 -10.14 -0.32 -16.48
C GLU A 85 -9.53 -1.45 -17.31
N GLU A 86 -10.12 -2.63 -17.23
CA GLU A 86 -10.19 -3.58 -18.35
C GLU A 86 -11.64 -4.05 -18.46
N ASP A 87 -12.48 -3.17 -19.02
CA ASP A 87 -13.67 -3.57 -19.76
C ASP A 87 -13.19 -4.36 -21.00
N GLU A 88 -13.54 -5.64 -21.10
CA GLU A 88 -14.24 -6.25 -22.25
C GLU A 88 -14.69 -7.68 -21.86
N ASP A 89 -15.87 -8.00 -22.34
CA ASP A 89 -16.91 -8.78 -21.69
C ASP A 89 -17.15 -10.14 -22.35
N ASP A 90 -17.75 -11.02 -21.56
CA ASP A 90 -18.56 -12.16 -21.99
C ASP A 90 -17.87 -13.28 -22.81
N ASN A 91 -17.59 -14.32 -22.05
CA ASN A 91 -17.47 -15.71 -22.50
C ASN A 91 -18.77 -16.12 -23.24
N ASP A 92 -18.86 -15.87 -24.55
CA ASP A 92 -19.91 -16.42 -25.41
C ASP A 92 -19.45 -17.78 -26.01
N PRO A 93 -20.05 -18.90 -25.59
CA PRO A 93 -19.67 -20.22 -26.05
C PRO A 93 -20.25 -20.51 -27.44
N LEU A 94 -19.36 -20.85 -28.38
CA LEU A 94 -19.56 -21.78 -29.50
C LEU A 94 -21.00 -21.91 -30.03
N PHE A 95 -21.28 -21.20 -31.12
CA PHE A 95 -22.13 -21.76 -32.17
C PHE A 95 -21.30 -21.96 -33.43
N ASP A 96 -21.00 -23.23 -33.69
CA ASP A 96 -20.62 -23.74 -35.00
C ASP A 96 -21.79 -23.52 -35.99
N ASP A 97 -21.53 -22.80 -37.08
CA ASP A 97 -22.38 -22.74 -38.29
C ASP A 97 -21.46 -22.34 -39.45
N ASP A 98 -20.77 -23.31 -40.06
CA ASP A 98 -21.13 -23.89 -41.36
C ASP A 98 -21.53 -22.84 -42.42
N SER A 99 -20.60 -22.50 -43.31
CA SER A 99 -20.81 -22.47 -44.77
C SER A 99 -19.71 -21.68 -45.49
N THR A 100 -18.82 -22.43 -46.13
CA THR A 100 -18.15 -22.05 -47.37
C THR A 100 -19.11 -21.43 -48.39
N GLU A 101 -18.73 -20.32 -49.04
CA GLU A 101 -18.79 -20.15 -50.51
C GLU A 101 -18.02 -18.89 -50.99
N PRO A 102 -17.61 -18.82 -52.27
CA PRO A 102 -16.35 -18.21 -52.71
C PRO A 102 -16.50 -16.85 -53.44
N GLU A 103 -15.35 -16.21 -53.67
CA GLU A 103 -15.22 -14.99 -54.46
C GLU A 103 -15.70 -15.16 -55.92
N HIS A 104 -16.56 -14.24 -56.37
CA HIS A 104 -16.62 -13.87 -57.79
C HIS A 104 -16.88 -12.37 -57.92
N ASN A 105 -15.84 -11.65 -58.33
CA ASN A 105 -15.91 -10.25 -58.70
C ASN A 105 -16.58 -10.11 -60.07
N LYS A 106 -17.39 -9.06 -60.20
CA LYS A 106 -18.31 -8.74 -61.28
C LYS A 106 -17.60 -7.83 -62.27
N ASN A 107 -17.50 -8.21 -63.54
CA ASN A 107 -17.24 -7.28 -64.63
C ASN A 107 -18.21 -7.58 -65.78
N LEU A 108 -19.11 -6.63 -66.04
CA LEU A 108 -19.80 -6.41 -67.31
C LEU A 108 -19.17 -5.17 -67.96
#